data_AF-A0A2D3NCM4-F1
#
_entry.id   AF-A0A2D3NCM4-F1
#
_cell.length_a   1.000
_cell.length_b   1.000
_cell.length_c   1.000
_cell.angle_alpha   90.00
_cell.angle_beta   90.00
_cell.angle_gamma   90.00
#
_symmetry.space_group_name_H-M   'P 1'
#
loop_
_entity.id
_entity.type
_entity.pdbx_description
1 polymer ?
#
loop_
_entity_poly.entity_id
_entity_poly.type
_entity_poly.pdbx_seq_one_letter_code
_entity_poly.pdbx_strand_id
1 'polypeptide(L)'
;MKNDVLIRITGQETGDSYLAKSYPDCDYNNDGWGELYSVPVYYIDVINIDNPMVTRRWKCLRFMPYWNDPLSPSSHYKLRKWTVAGLSDSREKFQVTHYDSTYGTRNRFSPHRGAIQIQGSFLIHSGPSSLQEYGWGSAGCVEIIGNFSDFKEDIKTVSSIKGYLPSDEIISKLVKEGKLFIEIEHAQKPSITPMSNQFKYQIIK
;
A
#
# COMPACT_ATOMS: atom_id res chain seq x y z
N MET A 1 -10.66 -10.57 27.15
CA MET A 1 -9.70 -9.72 26.41
C MET A 1 -10.38 -9.30 25.14
N LYS A 2 -10.39 -8.00 24.83
CA LYS A 2 -10.77 -7.55 23.50
C LYS A 2 -9.56 -7.84 22.59
N ASN A 3 -9.83 -8.21 21.35
CA ASN A 3 -8.81 -8.69 20.41
C ASN A 3 -8.70 -7.66 19.28
N ASP A 4 -8.78 -6.40 19.67
CA ASP A 4 -8.98 -5.29 18.76
C ASP A 4 -7.62 -4.90 18.20
N VAL A 5 -7.51 -4.90 16.87
CA VAL A 5 -6.26 -4.63 16.16
C VAL A 5 -6.39 -3.31 15.41
N LEU A 6 -5.38 -2.46 15.56
CA LEU A 6 -5.23 -1.23 14.80
C LEU A 6 -4.11 -1.41 13.77
N ILE A 7 -4.41 -1.11 12.51
CA ILE A 7 -3.40 -0.84 11.50
C ILE A 7 -3.24 0.67 11.37
N ARG A 8 -2.09 1.20 11.78
CA ARG A 8 -1.77 2.63 11.68
C ARG A 8 -0.88 2.88 10.48
N ILE A 9 -1.42 3.58 9.48
CA ILE A 9 -0.64 4.11 8.35
C ILE A 9 0.02 5.39 8.85
N THR A 10 1.31 5.33 9.14
CA THR A 10 2.01 6.44 9.80
C THR A 10 2.34 7.57 8.83
N GLY A 11 2.66 8.73 9.39
CA GLY A 11 3.31 9.84 8.68
C GLY A 11 4.83 9.80 8.73
N GLN A 12 5.40 8.76 9.36
CA GLN A 12 6.83 8.64 9.59
C GLN A 12 7.55 8.00 8.39
N GLU A 13 8.42 8.76 7.75
CA GLU A 13 9.34 8.25 6.73
C GLU A 13 10.45 7.40 7.38
N THR A 14 10.93 6.40 6.64
CA THR A 14 12.02 5.53 7.09
C THR A 14 13.40 6.08 6.76
N GLY A 15 13.47 7.09 5.88
CA GLY A 15 14.70 7.58 5.26
C GLY A 15 15.12 6.80 4.01
N ASP A 16 14.42 5.71 3.68
CA ASP A 16 14.66 4.96 2.43
C ASP A 16 13.84 5.55 1.27
N SER A 17 14.28 5.23 0.05
CA SER A 17 13.54 5.50 -1.19
C SER A 17 13.29 4.23 -1.99
N TYR A 18 12.20 4.22 -2.75
CA TYR A 18 11.85 3.14 -3.68
C TYR A 18 11.71 3.67 -5.10
N LEU A 19 12.09 2.86 -6.10
CA LEU A 19 11.96 3.19 -7.52
C LEU A 19 10.59 2.73 -8.05
N ALA A 20 9.61 3.62 -8.01
CA ALA A 20 8.25 3.35 -8.47
C ALA A 20 8.05 3.72 -9.95
N LYS A 21 7.10 3.07 -10.62
CA LYS A 21 6.57 3.54 -11.92
C LYS A 21 5.34 4.41 -11.68
N SER A 22 5.03 5.30 -12.62
CA SER A 22 3.74 5.98 -12.62
C SER A 22 2.60 5.05 -13.05
N TYR A 23 1.39 5.44 -12.69
CA TYR A 23 0.16 4.70 -13.04
C TYR A 23 -0.98 5.67 -13.37
N PRO A 24 -1.92 5.35 -14.29
CA PRO A 24 -1.95 4.18 -15.17
C PRO A 24 -0.89 4.16 -16.27
N ASP A 25 -0.39 5.32 -16.68
CA ASP A 25 0.61 5.42 -17.74
C ASP A 25 2.01 5.52 -17.12
N CYS A 26 2.93 4.73 -17.69
CA CYS A 26 4.31 4.64 -17.24
C CYS A 26 5.32 5.20 -18.25
N ASP A 27 4.89 5.59 -19.46
CA ASP A 27 5.71 6.16 -20.54
C ASP A 27 5.41 7.66 -20.66
N TYR A 28 5.87 8.44 -19.68
CA TYR A 28 5.52 9.85 -19.52
C TYR A 28 5.88 10.70 -20.75
N ASN A 29 7.00 10.37 -21.42
CA ASN A 29 7.47 11.11 -22.59
C ASN A 29 7.20 10.41 -23.93
N ASN A 30 6.49 9.27 -23.94
CA ASN A 30 6.16 8.47 -25.12
C ASN A 30 7.37 8.04 -25.95
N ASP A 31 8.50 7.72 -25.32
CA ASP A 31 9.71 7.26 -26.01
C ASP A 31 9.85 5.73 -26.03
N GLY A 32 8.87 5.00 -25.51
CA GLY A 32 8.86 3.54 -25.40
C GLY A 32 9.58 3.00 -24.16
N TRP A 33 10.02 3.87 -23.25
CA TRP A 33 10.67 3.49 -22.00
C TRP A 33 9.90 4.02 -20.80
N GLY A 34 9.66 3.14 -19.83
CA GLY A 34 8.96 3.53 -18.62
C GLY A 34 9.87 4.27 -17.64
N GLU A 35 9.47 5.46 -17.19
CA GLU A 35 10.20 6.21 -16.17
C GLU A 35 10.07 5.60 -14.78
N LEU A 36 11.17 5.69 -14.03
CA LEU A 36 11.18 5.41 -12.61
C LEU A 36 11.31 6.70 -11.80
N TYR A 37 10.60 6.70 -10.68
CA TYR A 37 10.46 7.82 -9.77
C TYR A 37 10.92 7.40 -8.38
N SER A 38 11.77 8.21 -7.75
CA SER A 38 12.12 8.01 -6.35
C SER A 38 10.93 8.42 -5.48
N VAL A 39 10.39 7.48 -4.71
CA VAL A 39 9.31 7.75 -3.75
C VAL A 39 9.77 7.43 -2.32
N PRO A 40 9.36 8.23 -1.32
CA PRO A 40 9.69 7.95 0.06
C PRO A 40 8.98 6.71 0.59
N VAL A 41 9.66 6.01 1.48
CA VAL A 41 9.14 4.83 2.19
C VAL A 41 8.67 5.25 3.57
N TYR A 42 7.51 4.74 4.00
CA TYR A 42 6.89 5.06 5.28
C TYR A 42 6.83 3.82 6.18
N TYR A 43 6.57 4.04 7.47
CA TYR A 43 6.19 2.97 8.37
C TYR A 43 4.68 2.72 8.38
N ILE A 44 4.31 1.47 8.65
CA ILE A 44 2.96 1.06 8.99
C ILE A 44 3.03 0.12 10.20
N ASP A 45 2.18 0.37 11.18
CA ASP A 45 2.18 -0.38 12.45
C ASP A 45 0.92 -1.23 12.56
N VAL A 46 1.07 -2.43 13.12
CA VAL A 46 0.00 -3.33 13.54
C VAL A 46 0.05 -3.42 15.05
N ILE A 47 -0.99 -2.92 15.72
CA ILE A 47 -1.01 -2.63 17.16
C ILE A 47 -2.19 -3.35 17.81
N ASN A 48 -1.94 -3.99 18.95
CA ASN A 48 -3.04 -4.45 19.81
C ASN A 48 -3.56 -3.27 20.60
N ILE A 49 -4.84 -2.92 20.44
CA ILE A 49 -5.43 -1.72 21.05
C ILE A 49 -5.43 -1.83 22.59
N ASP A 50 -5.63 -3.03 23.14
CA ASP A 50 -5.69 -3.27 24.57
C ASP A 50 -4.31 -3.40 25.21
N ASN A 51 -3.28 -3.75 24.43
CA ASN A 51 -1.89 -3.80 24.87
C ASN A 51 -0.94 -3.24 23.79
N PRO A 52 -0.77 -1.91 23.71
CA PRO A 52 0.05 -1.27 22.68
C PRO A 52 1.53 -1.68 22.69
N MET A 53 2.03 -2.32 23.76
CA MET A 53 3.38 -2.90 23.75
C MET A 53 3.51 -4.07 22.76
N VAL A 54 2.39 -4.69 22.38
CA VAL A 54 2.32 -5.67 21.29
C VAL A 54 2.11 -4.91 19.98
N THR A 55 3.22 -4.44 19.41
CA THR A 55 3.26 -3.74 18.12
C THR A 55 4.22 -4.45 17.17
N ARG A 56 3.83 -4.48 15.89
CA ARG A 56 4.66 -4.92 14.76
C ARG A 56 4.76 -3.80 13.75
N ARG A 57 5.98 -3.50 13.30
CA ARG A 57 6.26 -2.37 12.42
C ARG A 57 6.80 -2.88 11.09
N TRP A 58 6.24 -2.34 10.01
CA TRP A 58 6.56 -2.69 8.63
C TRP A 58 6.89 -1.43 7.82
N LYS A 59 7.55 -1.62 6.68
CA LYS A 59 7.75 -0.57 5.68
C LYS A 59 6.63 -0.65 4.64
N CYS A 60 6.18 0.49 4.14
CA CYS A 60 5.18 0.55 3.08
C CYS A 60 5.42 1.73 2.14
N LEU A 61 4.82 1.62 0.96
CA LEU A 61 4.68 2.70 0.00
C LEU A 61 3.27 3.27 0.15
N ARG A 62 3.17 4.56 0.50
CA ARG A 62 1.90 5.27 0.73
C ARG A 62 1.56 6.25 -0.39
N PHE A 63 2.59 6.79 -1.03
CA PHE A 63 2.46 7.77 -2.11
C PHE A 63 3.12 7.24 -3.37
N MET A 64 2.39 7.36 -4.47
CA MET A 64 2.83 6.86 -5.77
C MET A 64 2.74 7.94 -6.84
N PRO A 65 3.62 7.89 -7.85
CA PRO A 65 3.50 8.76 -8.99
C PRO A 65 2.26 8.35 -9.80
N TYR A 66 1.44 9.33 -10.16
CA TYR A 66 0.23 9.11 -10.94
C TYR A 66 0.28 9.94 -12.21
N TRP A 67 0.23 9.25 -13.34
CA TRP A 67 0.16 9.85 -14.66
C TRP A 67 -0.95 9.18 -15.45
N ASN A 68 -1.94 9.98 -15.81
CA ASN A 68 -2.94 9.61 -16.81
C ASN A 68 -2.87 10.66 -17.91
N ASP A 69 -2.21 10.30 -19.00
CA ASP A 69 -1.89 11.20 -20.11
C ASP A 69 -3.12 12.00 -20.56
N PRO A 70 -3.11 13.35 -20.48
CA PRO A 70 -4.20 14.17 -20.96
C PRO A 70 -4.49 13.99 -22.47
N LEU A 71 -3.49 13.63 -23.28
CA LEU A 71 -3.63 13.44 -24.72
C LEU A 71 -4.20 12.07 -25.07
N SER A 72 -3.78 11.01 -24.37
CA SER A 72 -4.30 9.65 -24.52
C SER A 72 -4.69 9.00 -23.18
N PRO A 73 -5.72 9.51 -22.48
CA PRO A 73 -6.05 9.07 -21.13
C PRO A 73 -6.73 7.70 -21.11
N SER A 74 -6.42 6.91 -20.09
CA SER A 74 -7.25 5.77 -19.71
C SER A 74 -8.60 6.27 -19.20
N SER A 75 -9.68 5.84 -19.86
CA SER A 75 -11.07 6.20 -19.51
C SER A 75 -11.53 5.63 -18.17
N HIS A 76 -10.82 4.63 -17.63
CA HIS A 76 -11.11 4.05 -16.32
C HIS A 76 -10.84 5.03 -15.17
N TYR A 77 -9.98 6.04 -15.39
CA TYR A 77 -9.60 6.98 -14.34
C TYR A 77 -10.10 8.40 -14.62
N LYS A 78 -10.61 9.03 -13.55
CA LYS A 78 -11.21 10.37 -13.61
C LYS A 78 -10.17 11.49 -13.79
N LEU A 79 -9.01 11.37 -13.13
CA LEU A 79 -7.96 12.40 -13.19
C LEU A 79 -7.12 12.19 -14.44
N ARG A 80 -6.94 13.25 -15.24
CA ARG A 80 -6.14 13.26 -16.48
C ARG A 80 -4.99 14.25 -16.33
N LYS A 81 -4.02 13.93 -15.48
CA LYS A 81 -2.89 14.80 -15.15
C LYS A 81 -1.82 14.05 -14.39
N TRP A 82 -0.67 14.70 -14.25
CA TRP A 82 0.35 14.36 -13.27
C TRP A 82 -0.12 14.74 -11.87
N THR A 83 0.04 13.83 -10.91
CA THR A 83 -0.15 14.10 -9.48
C THR A 83 0.54 13.02 -8.65
N VAL A 84 0.61 13.23 -7.34
CA VAL A 84 0.92 12.18 -6.37
C VAL A 84 -0.38 11.58 -5.83
N ALA A 85 -0.55 10.27 -6.06
CA ALA A 85 -1.66 9.49 -5.53
C ALA A 85 -1.32 8.99 -4.12
N GLY A 86 -2.36 8.79 -3.30
CA GLY A 86 -2.24 8.40 -1.89
C GLY A 86 -3.02 9.31 -0.95
N LEU A 87 -3.38 8.79 0.21
CA LEU A 87 -4.14 9.49 1.25
C LEU A 87 -3.19 10.34 2.09
N SER A 88 -3.37 11.66 2.13
CA SER A 88 -2.51 12.59 2.90
C SER A 88 -3.10 13.02 4.24
N ASP A 89 -4.42 13.17 4.29
CA ASP A 89 -5.09 13.77 5.42
C ASP A 89 -5.19 12.78 6.57
N SER A 90 -5.04 13.28 7.80
CA SER A 90 -5.25 12.45 8.99
C SER A 90 -6.69 11.98 9.05
N ARG A 91 -6.88 10.73 9.44
CA ARG A 91 -8.19 10.18 9.72
C ARG A 91 -8.11 9.38 11.00
N GLU A 92 -8.90 9.80 11.99
CA GLU A 92 -9.06 9.08 13.25
C GLU A 92 -9.50 7.64 13.00
N LYS A 93 -9.16 6.77 13.95
CA LYS A 93 -9.46 5.34 13.95
C LYS A 93 -10.89 5.02 13.45
N PHE A 94 -10.98 4.19 12.42
CA PHE A 94 -12.24 3.71 11.85
C PHE A 94 -12.21 2.20 11.61
N GLN A 95 -13.38 1.56 11.62
CA GLN A 95 -13.50 0.12 11.40
C GLN A 95 -13.25 -0.24 9.93
N VAL A 96 -12.52 -1.32 9.71
CA VAL A 96 -12.41 -1.97 8.41
C VAL A 96 -13.72 -2.70 8.12
N THR A 97 -14.31 -2.44 6.96
CA THR A 97 -15.58 -3.05 6.55
C THR A 97 -15.42 -4.19 5.56
N HIS A 98 -14.26 -4.31 4.91
CA HIS A 98 -14.04 -5.30 3.87
C HIS A 98 -12.60 -5.82 3.85
N TYR A 99 -12.48 -7.13 3.68
CA TYR A 99 -11.24 -7.85 3.42
C TYR A 99 -11.49 -8.83 2.28
N ASP A 100 -10.64 -8.81 1.25
CA ASP A 100 -10.66 -9.77 0.15
C ASP A 100 -9.39 -10.62 0.23
N SER A 101 -9.51 -11.85 0.74
CA SER A 101 -8.38 -12.80 0.83
C SER A 101 -7.91 -13.30 -0.53
N THR A 102 -8.72 -13.13 -1.58
CA THR A 102 -8.43 -13.63 -2.93
C THR A 102 -7.77 -12.57 -3.81
N TYR A 103 -7.71 -11.31 -3.35
CA TYR A 103 -7.16 -10.21 -4.12
C TYR A 103 -5.73 -10.52 -4.61
N GLY A 104 -5.52 -10.40 -5.91
CA GLY A 104 -4.21 -10.49 -6.56
C GLY A 104 -3.88 -9.17 -7.26
N THR A 105 -2.66 -8.69 -7.07
CA THR A 105 -2.17 -7.44 -7.66
C THR A 105 -2.14 -7.56 -9.19
N ARG A 106 -2.86 -6.66 -9.87
CA ARG A 106 -3.01 -6.71 -11.34
C ARG A 106 -1.85 -6.08 -12.11
N ASN A 107 -1.24 -5.04 -11.55
CA ASN A 107 -0.20 -4.26 -12.24
C ASN A 107 1.19 -4.88 -12.15
N ARG A 108 1.39 -5.77 -11.17
CA ARG A 108 2.64 -6.46 -10.87
C ARG A 108 2.29 -7.74 -10.10
N PHE A 109 2.73 -8.90 -10.57
CA PHE A 109 2.48 -10.17 -9.87
C PHE A 109 3.15 -10.18 -8.49
N SER A 110 2.39 -10.60 -7.47
CA SER A 110 2.88 -11.01 -6.17
C SER A 110 2.30 -12.38 -5.81
N PRO A 111 3.10 -13.29 -5.23
CA PRO A 111 2.59 -14.57 -4.73
C PRO A 111 1.71 -14.40 -3.49
N HIS A 112 1.74 -13.23 -2.84
CA HIS A 112 1.02 -12.96 -1.61
C HIS A 112 -0.32 -12.25 -1.92
N ARG A 113 -1.41 -13.01 -1.77
CA ARG A 113 -2.79 -12.55 -1.98
C ARG A 113 -3.37 -11.90 -0.73
N GLY A 114 -4.41 -11.11 -0.93
CA GLY A 114 -5.15 -10.43 0.13
C GLY A 114 -5.15 -8.92 -0.04
N ALA A 115 -6.26 -8.27 0.33
CA ALA A 115 -6.35 -6.82 0.43
C ALA A 115 -7.32 -6.38 1.52
N ILE A 116 -6.87 -5.44 2.35
CA ILE A 116 -7.67 -4.81 3.40
C ILE A 116 -8.17 -3.47 2.86
N GLN A 117 -9.48 -3.25 2.85
CA GLN A 117 -10.04 -1.99 2.35
C GLN A 117 -9.84 -0.85 3.35
N ILE A 118 -9.23 0.24 2.88
CA ILE A 118 -9.07 1.49 3.64
C ILE A 118 -10.34 2.34 3.45
N GLN A 119 -10.57 2.82 2.23
CA GLN A 119 -11.76 3.61 1.87
C GLN A 119 -11.95 3.61 0.35
N GLY A 120 -13.20 3.48 -0.12
CA GLY A 120 -13.47 3.41 -1.55
C GLY A 120 -12.63 2.32 -2.24
N SER A 121 -11.82 2.70 -3.23
CA SER A 121 -10.91 1.80 -3.94
C SER A 121 -9.50 1.71 -3.34
N PHE A 122 -9.22 2.39 -2.23
CA PHE A 122 -7.90 2.38 -1.58
C PHE A 122 -7.77 1.14 -0.70
N LEU A 123 -6.69 0.38 -0.89
CA LEU A 123 -6.43 -0.91 -0.26
C LEU A 123 -5.06 -0.91 0.41
N ILE A 124 -4.89 -1.75 1.44
CA ILE A 124 -3.58 -2.23 1.91
C ILE A 124 -3.38 -3.62 1.30
N HIS A 125 -2.34 -3.79 0.50
CA HIS A 125 -2.05 -5.08 -0.14
C HIS A 125 -0.54 -5.30 -0.32
N SER A 126 -0.18 -6.43 -0.95
CA SER A 126 1.21 -6.77 -1.24
C SER A 126 1.89 -5.71 -2.12
N GLY A 127 3.13 -5.39 -1.76
CA GLY A 127 4.03 -4.53 -2.51
C GLY A 127 5.30 -5.27 -2.94
N PRO A 128 6.39 -4.54 -3.22
CA PRO A 128 7.67 -5.16 -3.57
C PRO A 128 8.21 -6.03 -2.44
N SER A 129 8.86 -7.15 -2.76
CA SER A 129 9.45 -8.02 -1.73
C SER A 129 10.62 -7.37 -0.98
N SER A 130 11.25 -6.36 -1.58
CA SER A 130 12.37 -5.61 -1.01
C SER A 130 12.54 -4.26 -1.70
N LEU A 131 13.41 -3.40 -1.15
CA LEU A 131 13.78 -2.12 -1.76
C LEU A 131 14.65 -2.27 -3.01
N GLN A 132 15.16 -3.47 -3.30
CA GLN A 132 15.94 -3.74 -4.51
C GLN A 132 15.05 -4.00 -5.75
N GLU A 133 13.77 -4.33 -5.54
CA GLU A 133 12.81 -4.35 -6.63
C GLU A 133 12.49 -2.93 -7.11
N TYR A 134 11.91 -2.81 -8.30
CA TYR A 134 11.42 -1.56 -8.87
C TYR A 134 10.13 -1.78 -9.66
N GLY A 135 9.49 -0.69 -10.05
CA GLY A 135 8.36 -0.71 -11.00
C GLY A 135 7.03 -1.13 -10.39
N TRP A 136 6.93 -1.18 -9.06
CA TRP A 136 5.64 -1.14 -8.39
C TRP A 136 5.02 0.26 -8.52
N GLY A 137 3.69 0.31 -8.53
CA GLY A 137 2.94 1.54 -8.78
C GLY A 137 1.43 1.28 -8.75
N SER A 138 0.72 2.13 -8.01
CA SER A 138 -0.74 2.05 -7.86
C SER A 138 -1.38 3.43 -7.81
N ALA A 139 -2.69 3.47 -8.00
CA ALA A 139 -3.51 4.68 -7.89
C ALA A 139 -3.76 5.09 -6.41
N GLY A 140 -2.75 4.94 -5.55
CA GLY A 140 -2.77 5.42 -4.17
C GLY A 140 -3.04 4.37 -3.08
N CYS A 141 -3.01 3.07 -3.41
CA CYS A 141 -3.03 2.02 -2.40
C CYS A 141 -1.79 2.09 -1.48
N VAL A 142 -1.89 1.47 -0.30
CA VAL A 142 -0.75 1.25 0.57
C VAL A 142 -0.16 -0.12 0.26
N GLU A 143 1.09 -0.14 -0.19
CA GLU A 143 1.78 -1.36 -0.61
C GLU A 143 2.80 -1.76 0.44
N ILE A 144 2.63 -2.94 1.05
CA ILE A 144 3.55 -3.44 2.08
C ILE A 144 4.84 -3.91 1.41
N ILE A 145 5.97 -3.38 1.86
CA ILE A 145 7.29 -3.84 1.41
C ILE A 145 7.68 -5.07 2.23
N GLY A 146 8.00 -6.17 1.54
CA GLY A 146 8.30 -7.46 2.13
C GLY A 146 7.24 -8.52 1.81
N ASN A 147 7.21 -9.56 2.62
CA ASN A 147 6.26 -10.65 2.52
C ASN A 147 4.91 -10.24 3.13
N PHE A 148 3.90 -10.03 2.28
CA PHE A 148 2.57 -9.64 2.75
C PHE A 148 1.85 -10.76 3.53
N SER A 149 2.19 -12.03 3.31
CA SER A 149 1.67 -13.12 4.16
C SER A 149 2.17 -12.98 5.59
N ASP A 150 3.43 -12.57 5.80
CA ASP A 150 4.00 -12.37 7.14
C ASP A 150 3.37 -11.15 7.83
N PHE A 151 3.08 -10.08 7.08
CA PHE A 151 2.30 -8.95 7.59
C PHE A 151 0.91 -9.38 8.09
N LYS A 152 0.23 -10.28 7.37
CA LYS A 152 -1.05 -10.86 7.80
C LYS A 152 -0.90 -11.76 9.03
N GLU A 153 0.16 -12.56 9.13
CA GLU A 153 0.45 -13.34 10.35
C GLU A 153 0.77 -12.45 11.55
N ASP A 154 1.35 -11.27 11.34
CA ASP A 154 1.52 -10.27 12.40
C ASP A 154 0.18 -9.71 12.88
N ILE A 155 -0.79 -9.45 12.00
CA ILE A 155 -2.17 -9.09 12.40
C ILE A 155 -2.77 -10.18 13.29
N LYS A 156 -2.61 -11.45 12.91
CA LYS A 156 -3.08 -12.59 13.71
C LYS A 156 -2.37 -12.64 15.06
N THR A 157 -1.05 -12.55 15.08
CA THR A 157 -0.24 -12.56 16.32
C THR A 157 -0.67 -11.43 17.26
N VAL A 158 -0.77 -10.21 16.73
CA VAL A 158 -1.15 -9.01 17.48
C VAL A 158 -2.57 -9.13 18.02
N SER A 159 -3.51 -9.74 17.28
CA SER A 159 -4.89 -9.95 17.75
C SER A 159 -4.99 -10.81 19.01
N SER A 160 -3.95 -11.58 19.35
CA SER A 160 -3.93 -12.53 20.48
C SER A 160 -5.04 -13.60 20.41
N ILE A 161 -5.67 -13.79 19.24
CA ILE A 161 -6.62 -14.87 19.03
C ILE A 161 -5.87 -16.21 19.04
N LYS A 162 -6.24 -17.08 19.99
CA LYS A 162 -5.65 -18.42 20.13
C LYS A 162 -6.24 -19.38 19.11
N GLY A 163 -5.45 -20.38 18.71
CA GLY A 163 -5.86 -21.46 17.81
C GLY A 163 -5.02 -21.52 16.54
N TYR A 164 -5.34 -22.48 15.68
CA TYR A 164 -4.58 -22.80 14.46
C TYR A 164 -5.19 -22.22 13.18
N LEU A 165 -6.02 -21.18 13.27
CA LEU A 165 -6.61 -20.57 12.08
C LEU A 165 -5.53 -19.84 11.25
N PRO A 166 -5.57 -19.95 9.90
CA PRO A 166 -4.74 -19.13 9.01
C PRO A 166 -4.99 -17.63 9.21
N SER A 167 -3.98 -16.78 8.94
CA SER A 167 -4.14 -15.32 9.07
C SER A 167 -5.30 -14.76 8.26
N ASP A 168 -5.56 -15.27 7.06
CA ASP A 168 -6.70 -14.84 6.23
C ASP A 168 -8.05 -15.02 6.94
N GLU A 169 -8.23 -16.13 7.64
CA GLU A 169 -9.45 -16.41 8.40
C GLU A 169 -9.55 -15.53 9.64
N ILE A 170 -8.42 -15.27 10.30
CA ILE A 170 -8.36 -14.36 11.45
C ILE A 170 -8.71 -12.92 11.04
N ILE A 171 -8.14 -12.42 9.94
CA ILE A 171 -8.46 -11.08 9.43
C ILE A 171 -9.95 -11.00 9.05
N SER A 172 -10.47 -12.01 8.36
CA SER A 172 -11.89 -12.08 7.99
C SER A 172 -12.79 -12.05 9.23
N LYS A 173 -12.42 -12.78 10.29
CA LYS A 173 -13.14 -12.79 11.58
C LYS A 173 -13.07 -11.43 12.27
N LEU A 174 -11.90 -10.79 12.33
CA LEU A 174 -11.73 -9.46 12.92
C LEU A 174 -12.59 -8.42 12.20
N VAL A 175 -12.62 -8.43 10.87
CA VAL A 175 -13.47 -7.53 10.06
C VAL A 175 -14.95 -7.81 10.33
N LYS A 176 -15.38 -9.09 10.29
CA LYS A 176 -16.78 -9.47 10.55
C LYS A 176 -17.25 -9.08 11.95
N GLU A 177 -16.36 -9.13 12.94
CA GLU A 177 -16.66 -8.76 14.32
C GLU A 177 -16.46 -7.25 14.61
N GLY A 178 -16.05 -6.45 13.63
CA GLY A 178 -15.81 -5.01 13.80
C GLY A 178 -14.61 -4.69 14.69
N LYS A 179 -13.60 -5.58 14.73
CA LYS A 179 -12.42 -5.52 15.60
C LYS A 179 -11.12 -5.19 14.87
N LEU A 180 -11.14 -5.09 13.55
CA LEU A 180 -10.02 -4.54 12.78
C LEU A 180 -10.28 -3.07 12.48
N PHE A 181 -9.31 -2.23 12.83
CA PHE A 181 -9.39 -0.78 12.65
C PHE A 181 -8.22 -0.29 11.81
N ILE A 182 -8.42 0.84 11.14
CA ILE A 182 -7.36 1.62 10.49
C ILE A 182 -7.34 3.03 11.09
N GLU A 183 -6.15 3.57 11.28
CA GLU A 183 -5.89 4.99 11.53
C GLU A 183 -4.90 5.50 10.50
N ILE A 184 -5.12 6.72 10.02
CA ILE A 184 -4.25 7.37 9.05
C ILE A 184 -3.67 8.60 9.73
N GLU A 185 -2.36 8.62 9.92
CA GLU A 185 -1.67 9.84 10.34
C GLU A 185 -1.51 10.79 9.15
N HIS A 186 -1.46 12.09 9.43
CA HIS A 186 -1.16 13.05 8.38
C HIS A 186 0.23 12.80 7.79
N ALA A 187 0.34 12.89 6.46
CA ALA A 187 1.63 12.94 5.77
C ALA A 187 1.50 13.89 4.57
N GLN A 188 2.46 14.80 4.43
CA GLN A 188 2.52 15.67 3.27
C GLN A 188 2.79 14.83 2.01
N LYS A 189 2.05 15.09 0.93
CA LYS A 189 2.37 14.45 -0.34
C LYS A 189 3.78 14.86 -0.78
N PRO A 190 4.67 13.90 -1.07
CA PRO A 190 6.03 14.23 -1.48
C PRO A 190 6.06 14.94 -2.83
N SER A 191 7.12 15.71 -3.06
CA SER A 191 7.45 16.18 -4.40
C SER A 191 8.13 15.03 -5.16
N ILE A 192 7.38 14.36 -6.02
CA ILE A 192 7.91 13.29 -6.87
C ILE A 192 8.21 13.89 -8.24
N THR A 193 9.48 13.85 -8.63
CA THR A 193 9.94 14.19 -9.98
C THR A 193 10.50 12.95 -10.66
N PRO A 194 10.38 12.81 -11.99
CA PRO A 194 11.10 11.78 -12.72
C PRO A 194 12.56 11.83 -12.30
N MET A 195 13.14 10.70 -11.90
CA MET A 195 14.59 10.64 -11.89
C MET A 195 15.01 10.83 -13.35
N SER A 196 16.07 11.60 -13.59
CA SER A 196 16.61 11.87 -14.92
C SER A 196 16.55 10.63 -15.83
N ASN A 197 16.55 10.81 -17.16
CA ASN A 197 16.51 9.74 -18.19
C ASN A 197 17.50 8.54 -18.00
N GLN A 198 18.30 8.52 -16.94
CA GLN A 198 19.16 7.45 -16.44
C GLN A 198 18.40 6.25 -15.85
N PHE A 199 17.21 6.41 -15.26
CA PHE A 199 16.46 5.29 -14.65
C PHE A 199 15.16 5.02 -15.40
N LYS A 200 15.27 4.19 -16.44
CA LYS A 200 14.14 3.72 -17.24
C LYS A 200 14.18 2.21 -17.44
N TYR A 201 13.05 1.61 -17.79
CA TYR A 201 12.97 0.23 -18.22
C TYR A 201 12.31 0.13 -19.60
N GLN A 202 12.75 -0.81 -20.42
CA GLN A 202 12.15 -1.01 -21.73
C GLN A 202 10.74 -1.57 -21.57
N ILE A 203 9.75 -0.94 -22.22
CA ILE A 203 8.38 -1.45 -22.22
C ILE A 203 8.33 -2.58 -23.26
N ILE A 204 8.25 -3.83 -22.79
CA ILE A 204 7.99 -4.98 -23.66
C ILE A 204 6.47 -5.05 -23.85
N LYS A 205 5.99 -4.70 -25.05
CA LYS A 205 4.58 -4.82 -25.45
C LYS A 205 4.26 -6.22 -25.94
#